data_AF-A0A6C1QLA1-F1
#
_entry.id   AF-A0A6C1QLA1-F1
#
_cell.length_a   1.000
_cell.length_b   1.000
_cell.length_c   1.000
_cell.angle_alpha   90.00
_cell.angle_beta   90.00
_cell.angle_gamma   90.00
#
_symmetry.space_group_name_H-M   'P 1'
#
loop_
_entity.id
_entity.type
_entity.pdbx_description
1 polymer ?
#
loop_
_entity_poly.entity_id
_entity_poly.type
_entity_poly.pdbx_seq_one_letter_code
_entity_poly.pdbx_strand_id
1 'polypeptide(L)'
;MGKEAMKIGEISKPRFEFRSFGQDFEEAHYRMSRLSVPVPEKVWERVSEEIYIISRTNDVNNTKIRDGKMDIKTYVQTVDGLEQWNPLMKGEFPIKAEVLKNEVFPAFKVQMPELNKDVYTYEEFMEMVKANSDLLPVRVKKERYGYMVNNTICEFGYVLINGAQICTINSESTEIEDIKKTIADVGLEGVENINYLQAIKRVTGMIDKPLANE
;
A
#
# COMPACT_ATOMS: atom_id res chain seq x y z
N MET A 1 -4.65 32.76 -7.77
CA MET A 1 -3.84 31.75 -8.49
C MET A 1 -4.67 30.48 -8.52
N GLY A 2 -5.02 29.97 -9.69
CA GLY A 2 -5.85 28.76 -9.80
C GLY A 2 -5.09 27.55 -9.24
N LYS A 3 -5.76 26.72 -8.43
CA LYS A 3 -5.21 25.42 -8.02
C LYS A 3 -4.97 24.60 -9.29
N GLU A 4 -3.75 24.08 -9.48
CA GLU A 4 -3.51 23.10 -10.55
C GLU A 4 -4.35 21.85 -10.27
N ALA A 5 -5.15 21.43 -11.24
CA ALA A 5 -6.01 20.27 -11.10
C ALA A 5 -5.18 18.98 -11.05
N MET A 6 -5.44 18.13 -10.06
CA MET A 6 -4.76 16.85 -9.93
C MET A 6 -5.15 15.91 -11.08
N LYS A 7 -4.16 15.28 -11.72
CA LYS A 7 -4.37 14.28 -12.78
C LYS A 7 -4.05 12.89 -12.28
N ILE A 8 -5.00 11.98 -12.43
CA ILE A 8 -4.83 10.57 -12.08
C ILE A 8 -3.89 9.87 -13.08
N GLY A 9 -2.82 9.25 -12.56
CA GLY A 9 -1.85 8.50 -13.37
C GLY A 9 -0.59 9.26 -13.81
N GLU A 10 -0.32 10.46 -13.27
CA GLU A 10 0.93 11.21 -13.45
C GLU A 10 1.81 11.19 -12.18
N ILE A 11 3.12 11.38 -12.35
CA ILE A 11 4.07 11.51 -11.22
C ILE A 11 3.81 12.85 -10.52
N SER A 12 3.53 12.81 -9.21
CA SER A 12 3.31 14.02 -8.41
C SER A 12 4.17 14.06 -7.16
N LYS A 13 4.13 15.21 -6.48
CA LYS A 13 4.63 15.42 -5.12
C LYS A 13 4.09 14.34 -4.15
N PRO A 14 4.80 14.06 -3.03
CA PRO A 14 4.32 13.16 -1.98
C PRO A 14 2.93 13.56 -1.50
N ARG A 15 2.03 12.58 -1.39
CA ARG A 15 0.62 12.78 -1.02
C ARG A 15 0.37 12.26 0.39
N PHE A 16 -0.58 12.89 1.06
CA PHE A 16 -1.25 12.30 2.21
C PHE A 16 -2.28 11.30 1.71
N GLU A 17 -2.45 10.21 2.45
CA GLU A 17 -3.38 9.14 2.15
C GLU A 17 -4.23 8.83 3.39
N PHE A 18 -5.53 8.82 3.17
CA PHE A 18 -6.45 7.97 3.94
C PHE A 18 -6.58 6.66 3.20
N ARG A 19 -6.35 5.54 3.89
CA ARG A 19 -6.70 4.21 3.40
C ARG A 19 -7.28 3.41 4.54
N SER A 20 -8.25 2.57 4.26
CA SER A 20 -8.73 1.61 5.23
C SER A 20 -8.95 0.24 4.63
N PHE A 21 -9.15 -0.73 5.52
CA PHE A 21 -9.38 -2.12 5.21
C PHE A 21 -10.46 -2.68 6.12
N GLY A 22 -11.31 -3.53 5.56
CA GLY A 22 -12.57 -3.92 6.18
C GLY A 22 -13.21 -5.11 5.48
N GLN A 23 -14.31 -5.62 6.04
CA GLN A 23 -15.12 -6.63 5.36
C GLN A 23 -15.99 -6.01 4.27
N ASP A 24 -16.46 -4.78 4.50
CA ASP A 24 -17.41 -4.10 3.62
C ASP A 24 -17.16 -2.59 3.55
N PHE A 25 -17.23 -2.01 2.35
CA PHE A 25 -17.30 -0.56 2.15
C PHE A 25 -18.30 -0.20 1.04
N GLU A 26 -19.32 -1.02 0.80
CA GLU A 26 -20.28 -0.88 -0.31
C GLU A 26 -20.97 0.49 -0.33
N GLU A 27 -21.45 0.98 0.82
CA GLU A 27 -22.08 2.31 0.91
C GLU A 27 -21.10 3.44 0.55
N ALA A 28 -19.87 3.37 1.06
CA ALA A 28 -18.84 4.36 0.77
C ALA A 28 -18.38 4.28 -0.70
N HIS A 29 -18.25 3.07 -1.24
CA HIS A 29 -17.93 2.81 -2.63
C HIS A 29 -19.03 3.33 -3.57
N TYR A 30 -20.29 3.09 -3.22
CA TYR A 30 -21.44 3.63 -3.93
C TYR A 30 -21.40 5.16 -3.97
N ARG A 31 -21.26 5.82 -2.81
CA ARG A 31 -21.14 7.29 -2.74
C ARG A 31 -19.96 7.82 -3.55
N MET A 32 -18.80 7.17 -3.44
CA MET A 32 -17.60 7.49 -4.21
C MET A 32 -17.86 7.41 -5.71
N SER A 33 -18.54 6.37 -6.19
CA SER A 33 -18.90 6.23 -7.61
C SER A 33 -19.85 7.34 -8.08
N ARG A 34 -20.80 7.76 -7.23
CA ARG A 34 -21.79 8.80 -7.55
C ARG A 34 -21.20 10.20 -7.56
N LEU A 35 -20.18 10.45 -6.74
CA LEU A 35 -19.51 11.74 -6.61
C LEU A 35 -18.31 11.88 -7.55
N SER A 36 -17.84 10.78 -8.13
CA SER A 36 -16.66 10.80 -8.99
C SER A 36 -16.88 11.65 -10.23
N VAL A 37 -15.91 12.50 -10.56
CA VAL A 37 -15.80 13.08 -11.90
C VAL A 37 -15.26 12.03 -12.89
N PRO A 38 -15.39 12.23 -14.21
CA PRO A 38 -14.82 11.32 -15.20
C PRO A 38 -13.31 11.12 -15.02
N VAL A 39 -12.88 9.86 -15.05
CA VAL A 39 -11.47 9.44 -15.01
C VAL A 39 -11.12 8.62 -16.25
N PRO A 40 -9.84 8.54 -16.67
CA PRO A 40 -9.43 7.74 -17.82
C PRO A 40 -9.82 6.27 -17.70
N GLU A 41 -10.20 5.64 -18.81
CA GLU A 41 -10.64 4.24 -18.84
C GLU A 41 -9.60 3.26 -18.28
N LYS A 42 -8.31 3.53 -18.49
CA LYS A 42 -7.19 2.73 -17.96
C LYS A 42 -7.14 2.64 -16.42
N VAL A 43 -7.93 3.42 -15.69
CA VAL A 43 -8.03 3.35 -14.22
C VAL A 43 -9.41 2.93 -13.72
N TRP A 44 -10.37 2.65 -14.61
CA TRP A 44 -11.70 2.18 -14.21
C TRP A 44 -11.63 0.87 -13.46
N GLU A 45 -10.86 -0.08 -13.97
CA GLU A 45 -10.63 -1.36 -13.35
C GLU A 45 -9.20 -1.81 -13.61
N ARG A 46 -8.53 -2.31 -12.57
CA ARG A 46 -7.15 -2.82 -12.67
C ARG A 46 -6.98 -4.02 -11.76
N VAL A 47 -6.37 -5.07 -12.30
CA VAL A 47 -5.95 -6.25 -11.54
C VAL A 47 -4.45 -6.27 -11.39
N SER A 48 -3.96 -6.66 -10.22
CA SER A 48 -2.53 -6.88 -9.98
C SER A 48 -2.28 -7.99 -8.98
N GLU A 49 -1.22 -8.76 -9.20
CA GLU A 49 -0.71 -9.77 -8.28
C GLU A 49 0.65 -9.30 -7.75
N GLU A 50 0.80 -9.34 -6.44
CA GLU A 50 1.95 -8.79 -5.73
C GLU A 50 2.36 -9.76 -4.60
N ILE A 51 3.62 -9.71 -4.22
CA ILE A 51 4.10 -10.36 -2.99
C ILE A 51 4.57 -9.29 -2.04
N TYR A 52 3.95 -9.22 -0.88
CA TYR A 52 4.38 -8.36 0.21
C TYR A 52 5.37 -9.11 1.10
N ILE A 53 6.45 -8.46 1.50
CA ILE A 53 7.39 -9.01 2.47
C ILE A 53 7.13 -8.31 3.79
N ILE A 54 6.47 -9.01 4.71
CA ILE A 54 6.07 -8.48 6.00
C ILE A 54 7.11 -8.84 7.04
N SER A 55 7.59 -7.85 7.78
CA SER A 55 8.50 -8.05 8.89
C SER A 55 7.79 -7.86 10.22
N ARG A 56 8.04 -8.75 11.18
CA ARG A 56 7.58 -8.61 12.58
C ARG A 56 8.17 -7.39 13.27
N THR A 57 9.38 -6.98 12.89
CA THR A 57 10.16 -5.94 13.58
C THR A 57 10.08 -4.57 12.90
N ASN A 58 9.25 -4.42 11.87
CA ASN A 58 9.09 -3.18 11.12
C ASN A 58 7.61 -2.81 10.93
N ASP A 59 7.30 -1.54 11.21
CA ASP A 59 5.98 -0.91 11.00
C ASP A 59 6.04 0.33 10.10
N VAL A 60 7.21 0.66 9.54
CA VAL A 60 7.44 1.94 8.84
C VAL A 60 7.83 1.77 7.37
N ASN A 61 8.26 0.59 6.95
CA ASN A 61 8.62 0.29 5.57
C ASN A 61 7.64 -0.73 4.97
N ASN A 62 7.05 -0.40 3.84
CA ASN A 62 6.17 -1.29 3.11
C ASN A 62 6.91 -1.82 1.89
N THR A 63 7.22 -3.12 1.89
CA THR A 63 7.93 -3.79 0.81
C THR A 63 7.00 -4.67 0.01
N LYS A 64 7.01 -4.48 -1.31
CA LYS A 64 6.30 -5.34 -2.25
C LYS A 64 7.14 -5.68 -3.46
N ILE A 65 6.84 -6.82 -4.05
CA ILE A 65 7.39 -7.28 -5.32
C ILE A 65 6.24 -7.46 -6.30
N ARG A 66 6.37 -6.87 -7.49
CA ARG A 66 5.43 -7.00 -8.60
C ARG A 66 6.17 -6.93 -9.93
N ASP A 67 5.82 -7.78 -10.88
CA ASP A 67 6.41 -7.82 -12.23
C ASP A 67 7.95 -7.86 -12.22
N GLY A 68 8.54 -8.65 -11.30
CA GLY A 68 9.99 -8.76 -11.14
C GLY A 68 10.68 -7.54 -10.54
N LYS A 69 9.92 -6.56 -10.03
CA LYS A 69 10.45 -5.34 -9.41
C LYS A 69 10.07 -5.27 -7.94
N MET A 70 11.02 -4.87 -7.11
CA MET A 70 10.82 -4.55 -5.70
C MET A 70 10.58 -3.04 -5.54
N ASP A 71 9.59 -2.68 -4.75
CA ASP A 71 9.30 -1.30 -4.33
C ASP A 71 9.24 -1.30 -2.79
N ILE A 72 10.05 -0.45 -2.17
CA ILE A 72 9.94 -0.18 -0.73
C ILE A 72 9.53 1.27 -0.57
N LYS A 73 8.42 1.48 0.14
CA LYS A 73 7.98 2.79 0.59
C LYS A 73 8.22 2.93 2.07
N THR A 74 8.64 4.12 2.49
CA THR A 74 8.84 4.44 3.89
C THR A 74 7.82 5.47 4.36
N TYR A 75 7.31 5.27 5.58
CA TYR A 75 6.47 6.22 6.29
C TYR A 75 7.27 7.49 6.56
N VAL A 76 6.66 8.64 6.30
CA VAL A 76 7.28 9.96 6.50
C VAL A 76 6.73 10.61 7.75
N GLN A 77 5.42 10.83 7.78
CA GLN A 77 4.74 11.55 8.85
C GLN A 77 3.24 11.28 8.81
N THR A 78 2.56 11.67 9.89
CA THR A 78 1.10 11.71 9.99
C THR A 78 0.69 13.14 10.32
N VAL A 79 -0.28 13.67 9.58
CA VAL A 79 -0.90 14.97 9.87
C VAL A 79 -2.40 14.78 9.81
N ASP A 80 -3.10 15.18 10.87
CA ASP A 80 -4.55 15.00 11.02
C ASP A 80 -5.05 13.57 10.77
N GLY A 81 -4.27 12.57 11.21
CA GLY A 81 -4.58 11.16 11.02
C GLY A 81 -4.33 10.62 9.61
N LEU A 82 -3.84 11.44 8.68
CA LEU A 82 -3.49 11.05 7.32
C LEU A 82 -1.99 10.76 7.20
N GLU A 83 -1.64 9.61 6.63
CA GLU A 83 -0.26 9.18 6.50
C GLU A 83 0.36 9.71 5.20
N GLN A 84 1.64 10.05 5.23
CA GLN A 84 2.42 10.37 4.05
C GLN A 84 3.54 9.35 3.86
N TRP A 85 3.69 8.87 2.63
CA TRP A 85 4.63 7.82 2.26
C TRP A 85 5.55 8.27 1.12
N ASN A 86 6.84 7.92 1.20
CA ASN A 86 7.82 8.19 0.16
C ASN A 86 8.44 6.91 -0.40
N PRO A 87 8.76 6.85 -1.71
CA PRO A 87 9.61 5.79 -2.24
C PRO A 87 10.97 5.83 -1.54
N LEU A 88 11.36 4.72 -0.92
CA LEU A 88 12.69 4.54 -0.34
C LEU A 88 13.63 3.97 -1.40
N MET A 89 13.23 2.87 -2.05
CA MET A 89 13.95 2.36 -3.21
C MET A 89 13.06 1.61 -4.19
N LYS A 90 13.57 1.48 -5.41
CA LYS A 90 13.07 0.59 -6.44
C LYS A 90 14.21 -0.28 -6.93
N GLY A 91 14.01 -1.58 -6.94
CA GLY A 91 14.97 -2.56 -7.42
C GLY A 91 14.34 -3.49 -8.44
N GLU A 92 15.18 -4.11 -9.25
CA GLU A 92 14.78 -5.18 -10.17
C GLU A 92 15.63 -6.41 -9.85
N PHE A 93 15.12 -7.60 -10.15
CA PHE A 93 15.89 -8.83 -10.03
C PHE A 93 16.64 -9.14 -11.34
N PRO A 94 17.87 -9.67 -11.27
CA PRO A 94 18.64 -10.00 -10.06
C PRO A 94 19.13 -8.76 -9.30
N ILE A 95 19.14 -8.84 -7.97
CA ILE A 95 19.47 -7.73 -7.07
C ILE A 95 20.90 -7.85 -6.53
N LYS A 96 21.63 -6.75 -6.45
CA LYS A 96 23.00 -6.73 -5.91
C LYS A 96 23.02 -6.96 -4.41
N ALA A 97 24.03 -7.69 -3.93
CA ALA A 97 24.32 -7.90 -2.52
C ALA A 97 24.42 -6.59 -1.72
N GLU A 98 25.02 -5.57 -2.32
CA GLU A 98 25.13 -4.24 -1.74
C GLU A 98 23.77 -3.60 -1.46
N VAL A 99 22.81 -3.71 -2.38
CA VAL A 99 21.45 -3.18 -2.22
C VAL A 99 20.70 -3.97 -1.14
N LEU A 100 20.86 -5.29 -1.11
CA LEU A 100 20.29 -6.11 -0.04
C LEU A 100 20.78 -5.67 1.34
N LYS A 101 22.09 -5.44 1.47
CA LYS A 101 22.77 -5.07 2.71
C LYS A 101 22.44 -3.65 3.18
N ASN A 102 22.41 -2.69 2.24
CA ASN A 102 22.34 -1.27 2.58
C ASN A 102 20.90 -0.74 2.58
N GLU A 103 19.97 -1.37 1.85
CA GLU A 103 18.62 -0.83 1.66
C GLU A 103 17.53 -1.81 2.07
N VAL A 104 17.56 -3.07 1.58
CA VAL A 104 16.43 -4.00 1.72
C VAL A 104 16.31 -4.57 3.14
N PHE A 105 17.34 -5.23 3.66
CA PHE A 105 17.29 -5.81 5.01
C PHE A 105 17.25 -4.75 6.13
N PRO A 106 17.94 -3.60 6.01
CA PRO A 106 17.72 -2.47 6.92
C PRO A 106 16.27 -1.99 6.93
N ALA A 107 15.58 -1.96 5.78
CA ALA A 107 14.17 -1.60 5.72
C ALA A 107 13.28 -2.63 6.44
N PHE A 108 13.64 -3.92 6.39
CA PHE A 108 12.97 -4.95 7.16
C PHE A 108 13.22 -4.90 8.67
N LYS A 109 14.30 -4.25 9.11
CA LYS A 109 14.76 -4.21 10.50
C LYS A 109 14.99 -5.60 11.10
N VAL A 110 15.52 -6.52 10.30
CA VAL A 110 15.90 -7.88 10.73
C VAL A 110 17.41 -8.08 10.58
N GLN A 111 17.94 -9.14 11.19
CA GLN A 111 19.34 -9.50 11.01
C GLN A 111 19.62 -9.85 9.55
N MET A 112 20.68 -9.26 9.00
CA MET A 112 21.14 -9.53 7.65
C MET A 112 21.72 -10.96 7.56
N PRO A 113 21.25 -11.82 6.64
CA PRO A 113 21.89 -13.11 6.39
C PRO A 113 23.27 -12.92 5.79
N GLU A 114 24.16 -13.90 5.97
CA GLU A 114 25.44 -13.91 5.29
C GLU A 114 25.24 -13.97 3.77
N LEU A 115 25.92 -13.08 3.05
CA LEU A 115 25.91 -13.06 1.60
C LEU A 115 27.24 -13.60 1.07
N ASN A 116 27.16 -14.55 0.14
CA ASN A 116 28.31 -15.20 -0.50
C ASN A 116 28.38 -14.97 -2.02
N LYS A 117 27.41 -14.23 -2.59
CA LYS A 117 27.34 -13.82 -3.99
C LYS A 117 27.24 -12.31 -4.11
N ASP A 118 27.66 -11.77 -5.25
CA ASP A 118 27.52 -10.34 -5.58
C ASP A 118 26.10 -9.98 -6.04
N VAL A 119 25.36 -10.94 -6.58
CA VAL A 119 23.99 -10.78 -7.09
C VAL A 119 23.14 -11.98 -6.70
N TYR A 120 21.84 -11.73 -6.52
CA TYR A 120 20.86 -12.75 -6.15
C TYR A 120 19.65 -12.70 -7.08
N THR A 121 19.20 -13.85 -7.55
CA THR A 121 17.94 -13.96 -8.30
C THR A 121 16.74 -13.73 -7.40
N TYR A 122 15.56 -13.62 -8.01
CA TYR A 122 14.30 -13.54 -7.26
C TYR A 122 14.11 -14.79 -6.38
N GLU A 123 14.40 -15.98 -6.91
CA GLU A 123 14.25 -17.25 -6.18
C GLU A 123 15.16 -17.31 -4.96
N GLU A 124 16.44 -16.95 -5.13
CA GLU A 124 17.42 -16.92 -4.03
C GLU A 124 17.07 -15.88 -2.97
N PHE A 125 16.56 -14.71 -3.39
CA PHE A 125 16.00 -13.71 -2.45
C PHE A 125 14.82 -14.27 -1.67
N MET A 126 13.88 -14.95 -2.33
CA MET A 126 12.72 -15.54 -1.66
C MET A 126 13.10 -16.70 -0.72
N GLU A 127 14.16 -17.45 -1.02
CA GLU A 127 14.72 -18.44 -0.09
C GLU A 127 15.25 -17.77 1.17
N MET A 128 16.01 -16.68 1.05
CA MET A 128 16.48 -15.89 2.20
C MET A 128 15.32 -15.36 3.04
N VAL A 129 14.26 -14.84 2.41
CA VAL A 129 13.06 -14.36 3.10
C VAL A 129 12.40 -15.50 3.87
N LYS A 130 12.18 -16.66 3.24
CA LYS A 130 11.50 -17.81 3.88
C LYS A 130 12.33 -18.45 4.99
N ALA A 131 13.65 -18.35 4.92
CA ALA A 131 14.55 -18.86 5.95
C ALA A 131 14.58 -17.97 7.21
N ASN A 132 14.14 -16.71 7.10
CA ASN A 132 14.11 -15.77 8.22
C ASN A 132 12.76 -15.84 8.96
N SER A 133 12.77 -16.21 10.25
CA SER A 133 11.57 -16.38 11.07
C SER A 133 10.78 -15.09 11.34
N ASP A 134 11.40 -13.92 11.17
CA ASP A 134 10.77 -12.61 11.36
C ASP A 134 10.13 -12.08 10.07
N LEU A 135 10.38 -12.73 8.93
CA LEU A 135 9.83 -12.34 7.64
C LEU A 135 8.73 -13.29 7.19
N LEU A 136 7.70 -12.73 6.58
CA LEU A 136 6.58 -13.46 6.02
C LEU A 136 6.29 -12.96 4.59
N PRO A 137 6.52 -13.79 3.56
CA PRO A 137 6.05 -13.47 2.21
C PRO A 137 4.55 -13.72 2.11
N VAL A 138 3.79 -12.72 1.68
CA VAL A 138 2.33 -12.75 1.60
C VAL A 138 1.89 -12.48 0.17
N ARG A 139 1.12 -13.40 -0.42
CA ARG A 139 0.53 -13.22 -1.75
C ARG A 139 -0.67 -12.29 -1.64
N VAL A 140 -0.66 -11.23 -2.44
CA VAL A 140 -1.73 -10.24 -2.47
C VAL A 140 -2.22 -10.07 -3.91
N LYS A 141 -3.49 -10.41 -4.16
CA LYS A 141 -4.17 -10.08 -5.41
C LYS A 141 -5.13 -8.93 -5.17
N LYS A 142 -5.18 -7.98 -6.10
CA LYS A 142 -6.00 -6.78 -5.98
C LYS A 142 -6.80 -6.58 -7.24
N GLU A 143 -8.08 -6.32 -7.08
CA GLU A 143 -8.98 -5.81 -8.11
C GLU A 143 -9.46 -4.45 -7.67
N ARG A 144 -9.19 -3.41 -8.47
CA ARG A 144 -9.25 -2.01 -8.00
C ARG A 144 -9.97 -1.13 -9.00
N TYR A 145 -10.78 -0.24 -8.46
CA TYR A 145 -11.64 0.68 -9.18
C TYR A 145 -11.25 2.12 -8.84
N GLY A 146 -10.81 2.88 -9.83
CA GLY A 146 -10.31 4.25 -9.65
C GLY A 146 -11.39 5.31 -9.80
N TYR A 147 -11.34 6.32 -8.93
CA TYR A 147 -12.28 7.45 -8.89
C TYR A 147 -11.54 8.77 -8.62
N MET A 148 -12.25 9.89 -8.80
CA MET A 148 -11.77 11.21 -8.46
C MET A 148 -12.89 12.02 -7.78
N VAL A 149 -12.77 12.25 -6.48
CA VAL A 149 -13.77 12.96 -5.67
C VAL A 149 -13.08 14.13 -4.97
N ASN A 150 -13.65 15.35 -5.03
CA ASN A 150 -13.09 16.56 -4.41
C ASN A 150 -11.59 16.81 -4.71
N ASN A 151 -11.12 16.58 -5.94
CA ASN A 151 -9.70 16.67 -6.33
C ASN A 151 -8.76 15.69 -5.60
N THR A 152 -9.31 14.59 -5.08
CA THR A 152 -8.56 13.50 -4.47
C THR A 152 -8.63 12.27 -5.36
N ILE A 153 -7.51 11.58 -5.51
CA ILE A 153 -7.48 10.29 -6.18
C ILE A 153 -8.02 9.26 -5.20
N CYS A 154 -9.06 8.56 -5.63
CA CYS A 154 -9.75 7.58 -4.81
C CYS A 154 -9.71 6.21 -5.47
N GLU A 155 -9.78 5.18 -4.65
CA GLU A 155 -9.76 3.79 -5.07
C GLU A 155 -10.63 2.98 -4.12
N PHE A 156 -11.49 2.13 -4.67
CA PHE A 156 -12.05 0.98 -3.96
C PHE A 156 -11.41 -0.29 -4.52
N GLY A 157 -11.28 -1.35 -3.73
CA GLY A 157 -10.87 -2.62 -4.29
C GLY A 157 -11.08 -3.83 -3.40
N TYR A 158 -11.20 -4.98 -4.05
CA TYR A 158 -11.14 -6.30 -3.40
C TYR A 158 -9.69 -6.74 -3.32
N VAL A 159 -9.29 -7.22 -2.14
CA VAL A 159 -7.92 -7.64 -1.85
C VAL A 159 -7.97 -9.05 -1.30
N LEU A 160 -7.29 -9.97 -1.99
CA LEU A 160 -7.06 -11.34 -1.50
C LEU A 160 -5.69 -11.39 -0.84
N ILE A 161 -5.65 -11.57 0.49
CA ILE A 161 -4.42 -11.76 1.27
C ILE A 161 -4.29 -13.25 1.57
N ASN A 162 -3.34 -13.93 0.90
CA ASN A 162 -3.21 -15.38 0.92
C ASN A 162 -4.51 -16.14 0.62
N GLY A 163 -5.42 -15.51 -0.13
CA GLY A 163 -6.75 -16.06 -0.47
C GLY A 163 -7.90 -15.60 0.43
N ALA A 164 -7.62 -14.97 1.58
CA ALA A 164 -8.64 -14.33 2.40
C ALA A 164 -9.05 -12.99 1.76
N GLN A 165 -10.33 -12.84 1.41
CA GLN A 165 -10.84 -11.63 0.78
C GLN A 165 -11.18 -10.58 1.84
N ILE A 166 -10.75 -9.34 1.59
CA ILE A 166 -11.15 -8.12 2.31
C ILE A 166 -11.37 -7.00 1.30
N CYS A 167 -11.94 -5.89 1.75
CA CYS A 167 -12.11 -4.67 0.96
C CYS A 167 -11.10 -3.60 1.39
N THR A 168 -10.70 -2.75 0.45
CA THR A 168 -9.92 -1.53 0.72
C THR A 168 -10.58 -0.33 0.07
N ILE A 169 -10.49 0.82 0.73
CA ILE A 169 -10.93 2.11 0.20
C ILE A 169 -9.90 3.17 0.54
N ASN A 170 -9.65 4.12 -0.38
CA ASN A 170 -8.68 5.18 -0.15
C ASN A 170 -9.10 6.53 -0.77
N SER A 171 -8.46 7.58 -0.25
CA SER A 171 -8.45 8.93 -0.82
C SER A 171 -7.07 9.54 -0.57
N GLU A 172 -6.40 10.02 -1.62
CA GLU A 172 -5.08 10.62 -1.53
C GLU A 172 -5.01 11.98 -2.26
N SER A 173 -4.27 12.92 -1.66
CA SER A 173 -4.03 14.26 -2.21
C SER A 173 -2.81 14.92 -1.59
N THR A 174 -2.31 15.99 -2.20
CA THR A 174 -1.37 16.90 -1.53
C THR A 174 -2.08 17.82 -0.53
N GLU A 175 -3.40 17.98 -0.66
CA GLU A 175 -4.23 18.86 0.15
C GLU A 175 -5.05 18.04 1.15
N ILE A 176 -4.74 18.18 2.45
CA ILE A 176 -5.41 17.45 3.54
C ILE A 176 -6.91 17.76 3.59
N GLU A 177 -7.30 19.01 3.37
CA GLU A 177 -8.70 19.44 3.42
C GLU A 177 -9.56 18.80 2.32
N ASP A 178 -8.96 18.56 1.14
CA ASP A 178 -9.65 17.86 0.05
C ASP A 178 -9.93 16.39 0.46
N ILE A 179 -8.98 15.74 1.15
CA ILE A 179 -9.14 14.36 1.68
C ILE A 179 -10.21 14.32 2.77
N LYS A 180 -10.16 15.22 3.75
CA LYS A 180 -11.17 15.29 4.82
C LYS A 180 -12.57 15.49 4.27
N LYS A 181 -12.72 16.38 3.27
CA LYS A 181 -14.01 16.57 2.58
C LYS A 181 -14.46 15.28 1.90
N THR A 182 -13.58 14.57 1.21
CA THR A 182 -13.91 13.28 0.60
C THR A 182 -14.35 12.25 1.64
N ILE A 183 -13.61 12.10 2.74
CA ILE A 183 -13.96 11.18 3.84
C ILE A 183 -15.38 11.47 4.36
N ALA A 184 -15.71 12.73 4.61
CA ALA A 184 -17.05 13.14 5.03
C ALA A 184 -18.12 12.84 3.97
N ASP A 185 -17.87 13.26 2.72
CA ASP A 185 -18.84 13.10 1.63
C ASP A 185 -19.12 11.65 1.27
N VAL A 186 -18.16 10.73 1.46
CA VAL A 186 -18.35 9.30 1.19
C VAL A 186 -18.72 8.49 2.44
N GLY A 187 -18.87 9.13 3.60
CA GLY A 187 -19.34 8.49 4.83
C GLY A 187 -18.30 7.63 5.55
N LEU A 188 -17.02 8.02 5.49
CA LEU A 188 -15.90 7.33 6.14
C LEU A 188 -15.42 8.02 7.43
N GLU A 189 -16.17 8.99 7.96
CA GLU A 189 -15.80 9.64 9.22
C GLU A 189 -15.74 8.63 10.37
N GLY A 190 -14.65 8.70 11.15
CA GLY A 190 -14.41 7.77 12.26
C GLY A 190 -13.83 6.41 11.87
N VAL A 191 -13.71 6.10 10.57
CA VAL A 191 -13.05 4.88 10.10
C VAL A 191 -11.53 4.99 10.34
N GLU A 192 -10.94 3.93 10.90
CA GLU A 192 -9.50 3.87 11.16
C GLU A 192 -8.69 3.96 9.86
N ASN A 193 -7.63 4.78 9.85
CA ASN A 193 -6.65 4.79 8.77
C ASN A 193 -5.71 3.58 8.93
N ILE A 194 -5.86 2.59 8.06
CA ILE A 194 -5.13 1.32 8.06
C ILE A 194 -4.38 1.21 6.72
N ASN A 195 -3.05 1.19 6.77
CA ASN A 195 -2.23 0.92 5.59
C ASN A 195 -2.08 -0.59 5.33
N TYR A 196 -1.55 -0.95 4.15
CA TYR A 196 -1.36 -2.35 3.75
C TYR A 196 -0.52 -3.17 4.74
N LEU A 197 0.51 -2.56 5.35
CA LEU A 197 1.37 -3.26 6.30
C LEU A 197 0.56 -3.68 7.54
N GLN A 198 -0.24 -2.75 8.07
CA GLN A 198 -1.16 -3.01 9.17
C GLN A 198 -2.21 -4.05 8.78
N ALA A 199 -2.90 -3.87 7.65
CA ALA A 199 -3.96 -4.78 7.21
C ALA A 199 -3.45 -6.23 7.04
N ILE A 200 -2.29 -6.42 6.41
CA ILE A 200 -1.72 -7.75 6.24
C ILE A 200 -1.31 -8.35 7.58
N LYS A 201 -0.73 -7.57 8.50
CA LYS A 201 -0.38 -8.07 9.84
C LYS A 201 -1.61 -8.51 10.64
N ARG A 202 -2.75 -7.80 10.52
CA ARG A 202 -4.02 -8.16 11.16
C ARG A 202 -4.56 -9.47 10.58
N VAL A 203 -4.70 -9.55 9.26
CA VAL A 203 -5.25 -10.75 8.58
C VAL A 203 -4.37 -11.99 8.77
N THR A 204 -3.05 -11.83 8.87
CA THR A 204 -2.12 -12.96 9.09
C THR A 204 -1.98 -13.34 10.57
N GLY A 205 -2.64 -12.65 11.49
CA GLY A 205 -2.52 -12.87 12.94
C GLY A 205 -1.16 -12.48 13.51
N MET A 206 -0.38 -11.67 12.80
CA MET A 206 0.89 -11.12 13.30
C MET A 206 0.66 -10.04 14.37
N ILE A 207 -0.47 -9.33 14.28
CA ILE A 207 -0.96 -8.44 15.34
C ILE A 207 -2.43 -8.77 15.67
N ASP A 208 -2.78 -8.73 16.94
CA ASP A 208 -4.13 -8.94 17.44
C ASP A 208 -4.92 -7.64 17.43
N LYS A 209 -5.40 -7.26 16.24
CA LYS A 209 -6.28 -6.11 16.02
C LYS A 209 -7.27 -6.42 14.88
N PRO A 210 -8.55 -6.06 15.01
CA PRO A 210 -9.53 -6.25 13.96
C PRO A 210 -9.29 -5.29 12.79
N LEU A 211 -9.91 -5.56 11.63
CA LEU A 211 -10.02 -4.57 10.56
C LEU A 211 -10.96 -3.42 10.97
N ALA A 212 -11.13 -2.39 10.13
CA ALA A 212 -11.90 -1.20 10.52
C ALA A 212 -13.40 -1.48 10.77
N ASN A 213 -13.94 -2.57 10.20
CA ASN A 213 -15.34 -2.96 10.32
C ASN A 213 -15.54 -4.49 10.16
N GLU A 214 -14.78 -5.26 10.95
CA GLU A 214 -14.96 -6.72 11.09
C GLU A 214 -16.27 -7.10 11.78
#